data_AF-A0A725VKN6-F1
#
_entry.id   AF-A0A725VKN6-F1
#
_cell.length_a   1.000
_cell.length_b   1.000
_cell.length_c   1.000
_cell.angle_alpha   90.00
_cell.angle_beta   90.00
_cell.angle_gamma   90.00
#
_symmetry.space_group_name_H-M   'P 1'
#
loop_
_entity.id
_entity.type
_entity.pdbx_description
1 polymer ?
#
loop_
_entity_poly.entity_id
_entity_poly.type
_entity_poly.pdbx_seq_one_letter_code
_entity_poly.pdbx_strand_id
1 'polypeptide(L)'
;MKKSVVRQVLEMSGPCISSDLAERIQWQYPSMSPEAIRKMISRSTDIGKLPFLKFSHNRRFIYLKDDFGSFKFWRALEKCMYEANSTYSHAILAVINNGGYLKVKDFGIVSGSPIKQAKHLSYETVLRNLLSAKILRAVYIDGVGDCVLINNNIANDVNIRTMANCESFFDKPIFELVKAWLRNLGLVAFNQIKTKYDGEGNPVVGSFEWDMTAPSYVSPLAEYVGGKLMPGFVACDFSLGFNRDEITTAAAETFIRKVQMTKSSRASQRIMFVIFARRFGKIAFNKLRSEGVLAVTIANAFGNKVDESLTRLSRVVQGSLSIEKHPDELLQMV
;
A
#
# COMPACT_ATOMS: atom_id res chain seq x y z
N MET A 1 44.51 1.41 -0.53
CA MET A 1 43.84 1.10 -1.81
C MET A 1 43.09 2.33 -2.31
N LYS A 2 43.29 2.76 -3.57
CA LYS A 2 42.54 3.88 -4.17
C LYS A 2 41.07 3.46 -4.33
N LYS A 3 40.14 4.17 -3.69
CA LYS A 3 38.70 3.87 -3.81
C LYS A 3 38.27 3.99 -5.27
N SER A 4 37.40 3.09 -5.74
CA SER A 4 36.83 3.18 -7.10
C SER A 4 36.09 4.51 -7.27
N VAL A 5 36.09 5.09 -8.48
CA VAL A 5 35.34 6.32 -8.78
C VAL A 5 33.86 6.14 -8.41
N VAL A 6 33.28 5.00 -8.76
CA VAL A 6 31.89 4.64 -8.43
C VAL A 6 31.64 4.71 -6.92
N ARG A 7 32.53 4.17 -6.09
CA ARG A 7 32.41 4.24 -4.63
C ARG A 7 32.50 5.67 -4.13
N GLN A 8 33.46 6.45 -4.61
CA GLN A 8 33.62 7.85 -4.18
C GLN A 8 32.34 8.66 -4.44
N VAL A 9 31.73 8.52 -5.62
CA VAL A 9 30.49 9.23 -5.96
C VAL A 9 29.31 8.76 -5.10
N LEU A 10 29.18 7.46 -4.82
CA LEU A 10 28.11 6.93 -3.96
C LEU A 10 28.30 7.28 -2.48
N GLU A 11 29.54 7.32 -1.97
CA GLU A 11 29.81 7.75 -0.59
C GLU A 11 29.42 9.22 -0.39
N MET A 12 29.63 10.07 -1.39
CA MET A 12 29.31 11.50 -1.34
C MET A 12 27.82 11.79 -1.59
N SER A 13 27.21 11.14 -2.58
CA SER A 13 25.88 11.49 -3.08
C SER A 13 24.77 10.52 -2.66
N GLY A 14 25.14 9.41 -2.04
CA GLY A 14 24.24 8.36 -1.58
C GLY A 14 23.72 7.45 -2.70
N PRO A 15 22.91 6.43 -2.33
CA PRO A 15 22.23 5.56 -3.29
C PRO A 15 21.33 6.34 -4.27
N CYS A 16 21.22 5.86 -5.50
CA CYS A 16 20.44 6.52 -6.56
C CYS A 16 20.11 5.58 -7.72
N ILE A 17 19.40 6.07 -8.73
CA ILE A 17 19.15 5.33 -9.97
C ILE A 17 20.43 5.33 -10.82
N SER A 18 20.64 4.24 -11.57
CA SER A 18 21.82 4.04 -12.41
C SER A 18 22.09 5.15 -13.44
N SER A 19 21.06 5.83 -13.94
CA SER A 19 21.21 7.01 -14.82
C SER A 19 21.87 8.17 -14.08
N ASP A 20 21.36 8.47 -12.89
CA ASP A 20 21.76 9.62 -12.10
C ASP A 20 23.19 9.42 -11.60
N LEU A 21 23.56 8.18 -11.26
CA LEU A 21 24.96 7.84 -10.95
C LEU A 21 25.88 8.12 -12.14
N ALA A 22 25.47 7.73 -13.36
CA ALA A 22 26.27 7.97 -14.55
C ALA A 22 26.41 9.47 -14.85
N GLU A 23 25.34 10.24 -14.73
CA GLU A 23 25.35 11.71 -14.88
C GLU A 23 26.25 12.38 -13.83
N ARG A 24 26.17 11.96 -12.57
CA ARG A 24 27.04 12.48 -11.49
C ARG A 24 28.51 12.16 -11.75
N ILE A 25 28.83 10.96 -12.22
CA ILE A 25 30.20 10.60 -12.61
C ILE A 25 30.65 11.45 -13.80
N GLN A 26 29.83 11.62 -14.83
CA GLN A 26 30.17 12.45 -16.00
C GLN A 26 30.45 13.90 -15.61
N TRP A 27 29.65 14.45 -14.68
CA TRP A 27 29.83 15.81 -14.19
C TRP A 27 31.14 15.98 -13.39
N GLN A 28 31.51 15.00 -12.57
CA GLN A 28 32.77 15.01 -11.81
C GLN A 28 34.00 14.65 -12.65
N TYR A 29 33.82 13.87 -13.73
CA TYR A 29 34.88 13.42 -14.62
C TYR A 29 34.50 13.66 -16.10
N PRO A 30 34.49 14.92 -16.58
CA PRO A 30 34.00 15.28 -17.91
C PRO A 30 34.74 14.61 -19.08
N SER A 31 35.98 14.15 -18.86
CA SER A 31 36.81 13.48 -19.85
C SER A 31 36.42 12.01 -20.11
N MET A 32 35.58 11.41 -19.27
CA MET A 32 35.12 10.04 -19.48
C MET A 32 33.97 9.99 -20.48
N SER A 33 33.94 8.99 -21.38
CA SER A 33 32.79 8.80 -22.24
C SER A 33 31.62 8.13 -21.50
N PRO A 34 30.35 8.38 -21.91
CA PRO A 34 29.19 7.72 -21.34
C PRO A 34 29.28 6.18 -21.35
N GLU A 35 29.84 5.60 -22.41
CA GLU A 35 30.06 4.15 -22.54
C GLU A 35 31.08 3.64 -21.51
N ALA A 36 32.17 4.38 -21.30
CA ALA A 36 33.19 4.04 -20.31
C ALA A 36 32.61 4.07 -18.89
N ILE A 37 31.79 5.09 -18.57
CA ILE A 37 31.10 5.21 -17.29
C ILE A 37 30.13 4.04 -17.07
N ARG A 38 29.28 3.72 -18.05
CA ARG A 38 28.35 2.58 -17.95
C ARG A 38 29.08 1.27 -17.74
N LYS A 39 30.18 1.04 -18.48
CA LYS A 39 31.02 -0.16 -18.36
C LYS A 39 31.69 -0.23 -16.99
N MET A 40 32.12 0.90 -16.44
CA MET A 40 32.67 0.99 -15.09
C MET A 40 31.62 0.62 -14.03
N ILE A 41 30.45 1.27 -14.03
CA ILE A 41 29.34 0.96 -13.11
C ILE A 41 28.92 -0.52 -13.23
N SER A 42 28.93 -1.08 -14.44
CA SER A 42 28.58 -2.49 -14.64
C SER A 42 29.59 -3.46 -14.02
N ARG A 43 30.87 -3.08 -13.95
CA ARG A 43 31.98 -3.92 -13.47
C ARG A 43 32.28 -3.75 -11.98
N SER A 44 31.74 -2.71 -11.34
CA SER A 44 31.90 -2.49 -9.90
C SER A 44 31.36 -3.65 -9.06
N THR A 45 32.19 -4.17 -8.17
CA THR A 45 31.88 -5.33 -7.31
C THR A 45 31.45 -4.92 -5.89
N ASP A 46 31.69 -3.67 -5.51
CA ASP A 46 31.38 -3.06 -4.22
C ASP A 46 29.97 -2.47 -4.12
N ILE A 47 29.26 -2.41 -5.26
CA ILE A 47 27.89 -1.94 -5.34
C ILE A 47 26.88 -3.09 -5.29
N GLY A 48 25.74 -2.82 -4.68
CA GLY A 48 24.52 -3.59 -4.81
C GLY A 48 23.59 -2.99 -5.86
N LYS A 49 22.80 -3.85 -6.49
CA LYS A 49 21.69 -3.47 -7.36
C LYS A 49 20.48 -4.23 -6.85
N LEU A 50 19.35 -3.55 -6.62
CA LEU A 50 18.15 -4.27 -6.19
C LEU A 50 17.69 -5.18 -7.34
N PRO A 51 17.75 -6.51 -7.16
CA PRO A 51 17.32 -7.42 -8.20
C PRO A 51 15.79 -7.30 -8.34
N PHE A 52 15.26 -7.56 -9.54
CA PHE A 52 13.82 -7.55 -9.85
C PHE A 52 13.11 -6.18 -9.82
N LEU A 53 13.63 -5.18 -9.10
CA LEU A 53 13.10 -3.81 -9.09
C LEU A 53 13.65 -3.01 -10.28
N LYS A 54 12.89 -3.04 -11.38
CA LYS A 54 13.19 -2.26 -12.57
C LYS A 54 12.47 -0.91 -12.53
N PHE A 55 13.21 0.15 -12.77
CA PHE A 55 12.68 1.49 -13.03
C PHE A 55 12.41 1.64 -14.55
N SER A 56 11.74 2.72 -14.95
CA SER A 56 11.52 3.04 -16.36
C SER A 56 12.84 3.01 -17.15
N HIS A 57 12.78 2.56 -18.40
CA HIS A 57 13.95 2.35 -19.26
C HIS A 57 14.98 1.33 -18.70
N ASN A 58 14.50 0.29 -17.99
CA ASN A 58 15.32 -0.77 -17.39
C ASN A 58 16.39 -0.29 -16.38
N ARG A 59 16.29 0.94 -15.89
CA ARG A 59 17.21 1.49 -14.88
C ARG A 59 17.11 0.71 -13.57
N ARG A 60 18.17 0.76 -12.77
CA ARG A 60 18.29 0.03 -11.49
C ARG A 60 18.60 1.00 -10.36
N PHE A 61 18.08 0.70 -9.17
CA PHE A 61 18.56 1.33 -7.95
C PHE A 61 19.92 0.75 -7.57
N ILE A 62 20.91 1.63 -7.39
CA ILE A 62 22.30 1.30 -7.10
C ILE A 62 22.68 1.89 -5.74
N TYR A 63 23.38 1.11 -4.93
CA TYR A 63 23.82 1.46 -3.59
C TYR A 63 25.18 0.81 -3.31
N LEU A 64 25.93 1.29 -2.32
CA LEU A 64 27.09 0.54 -1.82
C LEU A 64 26.58 -0.64 -1.00
N LYS A 65 27.18 -1.83 -1.13
CA LYS A 65 26.73 -3.02 -0.38
C LYS A 65 26.63 -2.76 1.13
N ASP A 66 27.56 -1.99 1.68
CA ASP A 66 27.64 -1.58 3.08
C ASP A 66 26.44 -0.70 3.52
N ASP A 67 25.77 -0.06 2.56
CA ASP A 67 24.63 0.82 2.83
C ASP A 67 23.30 0.08 2.89
N PHE A 68 23.26 -1.20 2.52
CA PHE A 68 22.01 -1.94 2.45
C PHE A 68 21.26 -1.92 3.79
N GLY A 69 19.99 -1.52 3.75
CA GLY A 69 19.15 -1.44 4.95
C GLY A 69 19.44 -0.24 5.87
N SER A 70 20.48 0.56 5.60
CA SER A 70 20.75 1.79 6.37
C SER A 70 19.69 2.87 6.13
N PHE A 71 19.64 3.86 7.02
CA PHE A 71 18.72 5.00 6.89
C PHE A 71 18.87 5.72 5.53
N LYS A 72 20.12 5.95 5.09
CA LYS A 72 20.39 6.60 3.79
C LYS A 72 19.91 5.75 2.60
N PHE A 73 19.99 4.43 2.71
CA PHE A 73 19.46 3.51 1.69
C PHE A 73 17.93 3.63 1.58
N TRP A 74 17.22 3.57 2.70
CA TRP A 74 15.76 3.65 2.71
C TRP A 74 15.27 5.01 2.23
N ARG A 75 15.87 6.11 2.72
CA ARG A 75 15.53 7.47 2.29
C ARG A 75 15.74 7.68 0.79
N ALA A 76 16.85 7.19 0.25
CA ALA A 76 17.13 7.29 -1.18
C ALA A 76 16.19 6.41 -2.02
N LEU A 77 15.91 5.19 -1.57
CA LEU A 77 15.01 4.28 -2.25
C LEU A 77 13.59 4.87 -2.33
N GLU A 78 13.08 5.38 -1.22
CA GLU A 78 11.78 6.05 -1.15
C GLU A 78 11.70 7.23 -2.13
N LYS A 79 12.71 8.11 -2.12
CA LYS A 79 12.80 9.25 -3.03
C LYS A 79 12.77 8.81 -4.50
N CYS A 80 13.65 7.88 -4.88
CA CYS A 80 13.73 7.39 -6.26
C CYS A 80 12.43 6.70 -6.72
N MET A 81 11.78 5.96 -5.80
CA MET A 81 10.52 5.28 -6.08
C MET A 81 9.37 6.27 -6.29
N TYR A 82 9.30 7.32 -5.47
CA TYR A 82 8.33 8.40 -5.60
C TYR A 82 8.51 9.16 -6.93
N GLU A 83 9.74 9.61 -7.23
CA GLU A 83 10.05 10.33 -8.48
C GLU A 83 9.77 9.50 -9.74
N ALA A 84 9.96 8.17 -9.66
CA ALA A 84 9.72 7.28 -10.79
C ALA A 84 8.25 6.89 -11.00
N ASN A 85 7.34 7.26 -10.10
CA ASN A 85 5.93 6.82 -10.08
C ASN A 85 5.79 5.29 -10.30
N SER A 86 6.69 4.54 -9.67
CA SER A 86 6.85 3.10 -9.90
C SER A 86 5.70 2.32 -9.26
N THR A 87 5.26 1.23 -9.91
CA THR A 87 4.29 0.30 -9.30
C THR A 87 4.80 -0.28 -7.97
N TYR A 88 6.12 -0.47 -7.85
CA TYR A 88 6.75 -0.88 -6.59
C TYR A 88 6.68 0.20 -5.51
N SER A 89 6.73 1.49 -5.89
CA SER A 89 6.59 2.61 -4.96
C SER A 89 5.26 2.57 -4.25
N HIS A 90 4.18 2.44 -5.03
CA HIS A 90 2.81 2.34 -4.50
C HIS A 90 2.64 1.15 -3.57
N ALA A 91 3.20 -0.01 -3.93
CA ALA A 91 3.12 -1.19 -3.08
C ALA A 91 3.90 -1.03 -1.75
N ILE A 92 5.10 -0.44 -1.78
CA ILE A 92 5.87 -0.16 -0.56
C ILE A 92 5.14 0.87 0.30
N LEU A 93 4.67 1.96 -0.31
CA LEU A 93 3.90 3.00 0.37
C LEU A 93 2.60 2.43 0.95
N ALA A 94 1.95 1.48 0.29
CA ALA A 94 0.79 0.80 0.85
C ALA A 94 1.15 0.07 2.14
N VAL A 95 2.28 -0.64 2.20
CA VAL A 95 2.74 -1.27 3.45
C VAL A 95 3.09 -0.23 4.51
N ILE A 96 3.82 0.84 4.16
CA ILE A 96 4.20 1.92 5.10
C ILE A 96 2.95 2.54 5.70
N ASN A 97 2.00 2.92 4.84
CA ASN A 97 0.79 3.61 5.25
C ASN A 97 -0.15 2.70 6.04
N ASN A 98 -0.04 1.37 5.97
CA ASN A 98 -0.75 0.44 6.84
C ASN A 98 0.09 0.06 8.09
N GLY A 99 0.96 0.98 8.51
CA GLY A 99 1.82 0.89 9.70
C GLY A 99 2.89 -0.18 9.63
N GLY A 100 3.42 -0.40 8.43
CA GLY A 100 4.59 -1.25 8.20
C GLY A 100 4.28 -2.72 7.98
N TYR A 101 3.01 -3.11 7.88
CA TYR A 101 2.60 -4.48 7.57
C TYR A 101 1.37 -4.55 6.67
N LEU A 102 1.18 -5.71 6.02
CA LEU A 102 -0.05 -6.10 5.34
C LEU A 102 -0.28 -7.60 5.46
N LYS A 103 -1.54 -8.04 5.54
CA LYS A 103 -1.90 -9.45 5.31
C LYS A 103 -1.61 -9.78 3.84
N VAL A 104 -1.03 -10.95 3.56
CA VAL A 104 -0.71 -11.36 2.17
C VAL A 104 -1.97 -11.33 1.30
N LYS A 105 -3.10 -11.81 1.83
CA LYS A 105 -4.39 -11.80 1.14
C LYS A 105 -4.90 -10.39 0.79
N ASP A 106 -4.54 -9.36 1.56
CA ASP A 106 -5.01 -7.99 1.33
C ASP A 106 -4.07 -7.21 0.38
N PHE A 107 -2.93 -7.79 -0.02
CA PHE A 107 -1.92 -7.10 -0.82
C PHE A 107 -2.46 -6.67 -2.20
N GLY A 108 -3.28 -7.49 -2.85
CA GLY A 108 -3.89 -7.16 -4.13
C GLY A 108 -4.92 -6.02 -4.05
N ILE A 109 -5.54 -5.83 -2.88
CA ILE A 109 -6.48 -4.72 -2.62
C ILE A 109 -5.71 -3.40 -2.53
N VAL A 110 -4.64 -3.35 -1.74
CA VAL A 110 -4.02 -2.07 -1.33
C VAL A 110 -2.77 -1.67 -2.12
N SER A 111 -2.08 -2.60 -2.78
CA SER A 111 -0.80 -2.34 -3.46
C SER A 111 -0.90 -1.41 -4.68
N GLY A 112 -2.12 -1.11 -5.14
CA GLY A 112 -2.37 -0.34 -6.35
C GLY A 112 -1.90 -1.06 -7.63
N SER A 113 -1.83 -2.39 -7.60
CA SER A 113 -1.44 -3.23 -8.75
C SER A 113 -2.60 -4.15 -9.14
N PRO A 114 -2.86 -4.38 -10.43
CA PRO A 114 -3.96 -5.22 -10.89
C PRO A 114 -3.66 -6.71 -10.66
N ILE A 115 -4.70 -7.56 -10.77
CA ILE A 115 -4.57 -9.01 -10.96
C ILE A 115 -3.82 -9.27 -12.28
N LYS A 116 -4.32 -8.69 -13.38
CA LYS A 116 -3.72 -8.81 -14.71
C LYS A 116 -4.20 -7.69 -15.62
N GLN A 117 -3.28 -6.89 -16.16
CA GLN A 117 -3.58 -5.82 -17.11
C GLN A 117 -2.39 -5.59 -18.04
N ALA A 118 -2.65 -5.33 -19.32
CA ALA A 118 -1.60 -5.13 -20.32
C ALA A 118 -0.67 -3.97 -19.95
N LYS A 119 0.65 -4.16 -20.10
CA LYS A 119 1.71 -3.18 -19.75
C LYS A 119 1.81 -2.84 -18.25
N HIS A 120 1.11 -3.56 -17.37
CA HIS A 120 1.22 -3.42 -15.92
C HIS A 120 1.66 -4.73 -15.27
N LEU A 121 2.41 -4.63 -14.17
CA LEU A 121 2.77 -5.80 -13.36
C LEU A 121 1.59 -6.24 -12.50
N SER A 122 1.39 -7.54 -12.34
CA SER A 122 0.40 -8.07 -11.39
C SER A 122 0.82 -7.82 -9.94
N TYR A 123 -0.13 -7.70 -9.01
CA TYR A 123 0.19 -7.56 -7.59
C TYR A 123 1.04 -8.73 -7.08
N GLU A 124 0.79 -9.97 -7.56
CA GLU A 124 1.60 -11.14 -7.19
C GLU A 124 3.05 -11.01 -7.68
N THR A 125 3.25 -10.52 -8.91
CA THR A 125 4.60 -10.28 -9.43
C THR A 125 5.30 -9.19 -8.63
N VAL A 126 4.57 -8.13 -8.27
CA VAL A 126 5.08 -7.04 -7.44
C VAL A 126 5.50 -7.55 -6.06
N LEU A 127 4.62 -8.31 -5.39
CA LEU A 127 4.89 -8.93 -4.09
C LEU A 127 6.13 -9.83 -4.14
N ARG A 128 6.16 -10.77 -5.09
CA ARG A 128 7.29 -11.69 -5.28
C ARG A 128 8.60 -10.93 -5.49
N ASN A 129 8.59 -9.89 -6.32
CA ASN A 129 9.80 -9.11 -6.61
C ASN A 129 10.27 -8.31 -5.39
N LEU A 130 9.35 -7.76 -4.58
CA LEU A 130 9.67 -7.05 -3.35
C LEU A 130 10.25 -7.98 -2.27
N LEU A 131 9.71 -9.20 -2.15
CA LEU A 131 10.25 -10.25 -1.27
C LEU A 131 11.65 -10.69 -1.73
N SER A 132 11.81 -10.99 -3.02
CA SER A 132 13.10 -11.37 -3.61
C SER A 132 14.16 -10.27 -3.49
N ALA A 133 13.75 -9.00 -3.55
CA ALA A 133 14.62 -7.84 -3.35
C ALA A 133 14.92 -7.56 -1.86
N LYS A 134 14.36 -8.35 -0.94
CA LYS A 134 14.44 -8.14 0.52
C LYS A 134 13.99 -6.75 0.95
N ILE A 135 13.07 -6.14 0.20
CA ILE A 135 12.41 -4.90 0.59
C ILE A 135 11.23 -5.19 1.51
N LEU A 136 10.51 -6.28 1.24
CA LEU A 136 9.55 -6.87 2.15
C LEU A 136 10.12 -8.19 2.69
N ARG A 137 9.66 -8.60 3.87
CA ARG A 137 9.85 -9.95 4.41
C ARG A 137 8.50 -10.57 4.72
N ALA A 138 8.37 -11.87 4.49
CA ALA A 138 7.22 -12.65 4.91
C ALA A 138 7.35 -12.99 6.41
N VAL A 139 6.24 -12.90 7.14
CA VAL A 139 6.16 -13.33 8.54
C VAL A 139 4.78 -13.95 8.79
N TYR A 140 4.70 -14.85 9.76
CA TYR A 140 3.43 -15.26 10.34
C TYR A 140 3.18 -14.47 11.63
N ILE A 141 1.98 -13.93 11.79
CA ILE A 141 1.53 -13.28 13.02
C ILE A 141 0.37 -14.09 13.57
N ASP A 142 0.53 -14.65 14.77
CA ASP A 142 -0.54 -15.37 15.46
C ASP A 142 -1.77 -14.47 15.65
N GLY A 143 -2.97 -15.03 15.43
CA GLY A 143 -4.24 -14.30 15.40
C GLY A 143 -4.53 -13.51 14.10
N VAL A 144 -3.55 -13.36 13.19
CA VAL A 144 -3.69 -12.57 11.95
C VAL A 144 -3.45 -13.43 10.69
N GLY A 145 -2.45 -14.31 10.72
CA GLY A 145 -2.03 -15.15 9.60
C GLY A 145 -0.80 -14.63 8.84
N ASP A 146 -0.68 -15.02 7.58
CA ASP A 146 0.44 -14.66 6.72
C ASP A 146 0.46 -13.17 6.39
N CYS A 147 1.57 -12.53 6.73
CA CYS A 147 1.78 -11.10 6.57
C CYS A 147 3.10 -10.81 5.85
N VAL A 148 3.20 -9.60 5.30
CA VAL A 148 4.46 -9.02 4.85
C VAL A 148 4.74 -7.73 5.61
N LEU A 149 6.00 -7.58 6.03
CA LEU A 149 6.48 -6.38 6.71
C LEU A 149 7.57 -5.72 5.86
N ILE A 150 7.71 -4.40 6.02
CA ILE A 150 8.85 -3.69 5.45
C ILE A 150 10.11 -4.17 6.11
N ASN A 151 11.12 -4.46 5.29
CA ASN A 151 12.41 -4.93 5.77
C ASN A 151 13.30 -3.82 6.34
N ASN A 152 12.71 -2.86 7.04
CA ASN A 152 13.40 -1.83 7.80
C ASN A 152 13.25 -2.13 9.30
N ASN A 153 14.30 -1.84 10.06
CA ASN A 153 14.30 -1.77 11.52
C ASN A 153 13.46 -2.85 12.26
N ILE A 154 14.00 -4.08 12.35
CA ILE A 154 13.37 -5.25 12.98
C ILE A 154 12.91 -4.99 14.44
N ALA A 155 13.54 -4.03 15.14
CA ALA A 155 13.17 -3.69 16.51
C ALA A 155 11.71 -3.23 16.66
N ASN A 156 11.07 -2.75 15.57
CA ASN A 156 9.66 -2.32 15.58
C ASN A 156 8.66 -3.48 15.42
N ASP A 157 9.11 -4.72 15.23
CA ASP A 157 8.22 -5.85 14.92
C ASP A 157 7.23 -6.18 16.03
N VAL A 158 7.63 -6.02 17.29
CA VAL A 158 6.75 -6.28 18.45
C VAL A 158 5.55 -5.35 18.41
N ASN A 159 5.80 -4.06 18.19
CA ASN A 159 4.79 -3.03 18.03
C ASN A 159 3.89 -3.42 16.83
N ILE A 160 4.47 -3.63 15.64
CA ILE A 160 3.71 -4.03 14.45
C ILE A 160 2.78 -5.23 14.71
N ARG A 161 3.25 -6.27 15.40
CA ARG A 161 2.43 -7.45 15.74
C ARG A 161 1.27 -7.15 16.67
N THR A 162 1.47 -6.34 17.71
CA THR A 162 0.39 -5.91 18.60
C THR A 162 -0.66 -5.12 17.83
N MET A 163 -0.21 -4.24 16.93
CA MET A 163 -1.11 -3.43 16.11
C MET A 163 -1.86 -4.29 15.10
N ALA A 164 -1.20 -5.22 14.42
CA ALA A 164 -1.82 -6.15 13.48
C ALA A 164 -2.94 -6.99 14.13
N ASN A 165 -2.72 -7.44 15.36
CA ASN A 165 -3.75 -8.14 16.13
C ASN A 165 -4.92 -7.25 16.49
N CYS A 166 -4.66 -6.02 16.96
CA CYS A 166 -5.70 -5.04 17.22
C CYS A 166 -6.53 -4.73 15.96
N GLU A 167 -5.89 -4.50 14.81
CA GLU A 167 -6.60 -4.25 13.56
C GLU A 167 -7.47 -5.45 13.16
N SER A 168 -6.93 -6.67 13.27
CA SER A 168 -7.64 -7.90 12.91
C SER A 168 -8.85 -8.16 13.80
N PHE A 169 -8.80 -7.76 15.08
CA PHE A 169 -9.95 -7.82 15.99
C PHE A 169 -11.12 -6.96 15.51
N PHE A 170 -10.85 -5.76 14.98
CA PHE A 170 -11.89 -4.83 14.53
C PHE A 170 -12.26 -4.93 13.05
N ASP A 171 -11.44 -5.58 12.23
CA ASP A 171 -11.58 -5.63 10.76
C ASP A 171 -12.97 -6.11 10.34
N LYS A 172 -13.38 -7.33 10.75
CA LYS A 172 -14.68 -7.90 10.38
C LYS A 172 -15.90 -7.14 10.96
N PRO A 173 -15.93 -6.76 12.26
CA PRO A 173 -17.03 -5.96 12.79
C PRO A 173 -17.27 -4.63 12.05
N ILE A 174 -16.20 -3.88 11.76
CA ILE A 174 -16.34 -2.60 11.04
C ILE A 174 -16.75 -2.83 9.58
N PHE A 175 -16.25 -3.89 8.97
CA PHE A 175 -16.66 -4.29 7.64
C PHE A 175 -18.17 -4.56 7.57
N GLU A 176 -18.74 -5.27 8.54
CA GLU A 176 -20.18 -5.52 8.62
C GLU A 176 -20.99 -4.23 8.88
N LEU A 177 -20.46 -3.28 9.67
CA LEU A 177 -21.08 -1.97 9.84
C LEU A 177 -21.17 -1.21 8.50
N VAL A 178 -20.10 -1.21 7.70
CA VAL A 178 -20.12 -0.55 6.39
C VAL A 178 -21.03 -1.27 5.41
N LYS A 179 -21.01 -2.60 5.42
CA LYS A 179 -21.93 -3.42 4.63
C LYS A 179 -23.39 -3.05 4.91
N ALA A 180 -23.73 -2.94 6.20
CA ALA A 180 -25.05 -2.51 6.65
C ALA A 180 -25.34 -1.06 6.23
N TRP A 181 -24.37 -0.15 6.34
CA TRP A 181 -24.53 1.25 5.93
C TRP A 181 -24.88 1.39 4.44
N LEU A 182 -24.10 0.77 3.55
CA LEU A 182 -24.35 0.80 2.10
C LEU A 182 -25.73 0.22 1.76
N ARG A 183 -26.08 -0.88 2.41
CA ARG A 183 -27.35 -1.58 2.24
C ARG A 183 -28.54 -0.73 2.71
N ASN A 184 -28.46 -0.16 3.90
CA ASN A 184 -29.55 0.60 4.52
C ASN A 184 -29.82 1.92 3.80
N LEU A 185 -28.80 2.50 3.14
CA LEU A 185 -28.97 3.65 2.25
C LEU A 185 -29.51 3.29 0.86
N GLY A 186 -29.70 2.01 0.56
CA GLY A 186 -30.12 1.55 -0.77
C GLY A 186 -29.07 1.78 -1.86
N LEU A 187 -27.80 1.99 -1.49
CA LEU A 187 -26.71 2.23 -2.44
C LEU A 187 -26.30 0.97 -3.20
N VAL A 188 -26.62 -0.21 -2.68
CA VAL A 188 -26.22 -1.50 -3.23
C VAL A 188 -27.38 -2.49 -3.21
N ALA A 189 -27.36 -3.46 -4.12
CA ALA A 189 -28.30 -4.57 -4.12
C ALA A 189 -28.10 -5.46 -2.88
N PHE A 190 -29.13 -5.52 -2.03
CA PHE A 190 -29.06 -6.03 -0.65
C PHE A 190 -28.39 -7.41 -0.51
N ASN A 191 -28.71 -8.34 -1.42
CA ASN A 191 -28.27 -9.74 -1.39
C ASN A 191 -27.07 -10.04 -2.31
N GLN A 192 -26.45 -9.02 -2.92
CA GLN A 192 -25.39 -9.21 -3.92
C GLN A 192 -24.07 -8.54 -3.53
N ILE A 193 -23.91 -8.20 -2.25
CA ILE A 193 -22.67 -7.63 -1.73
C ILE A 193 -21.64 -8.76 -1.59
N LYS A 194 -20.49 -8.59 -2.24
CA LYS A 194 -19.32 -9.47 -2.10
C LYS A 194 -18.27 -8.81 -1.24
N THR A 195 -17.64 -9.59 -0.38
CA THR A 195 -16.66 -9.16 0.61
C THR A 195 -15.40 -10.02 0.53
N LYS A 196 -14.25 -9.48 0.99
CA LYS A 196 -13.01 -10.26 1.17
C LYS A 196 -13.10 -11.39 2.21
N TYR A 197 -14.26 -11.58 2.83
CA TYR A 197 -14.54 -12.64 3.80
C TYR A 197 -15.46 -13.74 3.26
N ASP A 198 -16.02 -13.58 2.06
CA ASP A 198 -17.01 -14.52 1.52
C ASP A 198 -16.39 -15.76 0.82
N GLY A 199 -15.06 -15.83 0.70
CA GLY A 199 -14.35 -16.95 0.04
C GLY A 199 -12.83 -16.82 0.06
N GLU A 200 -12.15 -17.60 -0.78
CA GLU A 200 -10.68 -17.63 -0.87
C GLU A 200 -10.09 -16.40 -1.60
N GLY A 201 -10.89 -15.73 -2.44
CA GLY A 201 -10.46 -14.58 -3.24
C GLY A 201 -11.13 -13.28 -2.82
N ASN A 202 -10.49 -12.16 -3.17
CA ASN A 202 -11.06 -10.84 -2.94
C ASN A 202 -12.10 -10.48 -4.03
N PRO A 203 -13.12 -9.67 -3.69
CA PRO A 203 -14.03 -9.08 -4.67
C PRO A 203 -13.29 -8.32 -5.78
N VAL A 204 -13.77 -8.41 -7.02
CA VAL A 204 -13.08 -7.83 -8.20
C VAL A 204 -14.00 -6.91 -8.99
N VAL A 205 -13.49 -5.73 -9.35
CA VAL A 205 -14.07 -4.85 -10.38
C VAL A 205 -12.96 -4.46 -11.34
N GLY A 206 -13.21 -4.62 -12.65
CA GLY A 206 -12.15 -4.46 -13.65
C GLY A 206 -11.09 -5.55 -13.51
N SER A 207 -9.85 -5.12 -13.32
CA SER A 207 -8.69 -5.98 -13.04
C SER A 207 -8.15 -5.78 -11.62
N PHE A 208 -8.92 -5.16 -10.72
CA PHE A 208 -8.48 -4.84 -9.36
C PHE A 208 -9.34 -5.50 -8.31
N GLU A 209 -8.70 -5.93 -7.24
CA GLU A 209 -9.33 -6.44 -6.04
C GLU A 209 -9.78 -5.30 -5.13
N TRP A 210 -10.88 -5.48 -4.42
CA TRP A 210 -11.46 -4.51 -3.51
C TRP A 210 -11.87 -5.20 -2.22
N ASP A 211 -11.91 -4.46 -1.12
CA ASP A 211 -12.44 -5.02 0.12
C ASP A 211 -13.91 -5.46 -0.03
N MET A 212 -14.72 -4.65 -0.72
CA MET A 212 -16.14 -4.89 -0.96
C MET A 212 -16.59 -4.42 -2.34
N THR A 213 -17.47 -5.19 -2.99
CA THR A 213 -18.13 -4.78 -4.24
C THR A 213 -19.59 -5.18 -4.25
N ALA A 214 -20.44 -4.42 -4.94
CA ALA A 214 -21.84 -4.79 -5.14
C ALA A 214 -22.43 -4.08 -6.37
N PRO A 215 -23.41 -4.68 -7.07
CA PRO A 215 -24.23 -3.98 -8.03
C PRO A 215 -25.03 -2.85 -7.37
N SER A 216 -25.28 -1.77 -8.12
CA SER A 216 -26.09 -0.64 -7.68
C SER A 216 -27.09 -0.21 -8.74
N TYR A 217 -28.35 -0.04 -8.31
CA TYR A 217 -29.46 0.42 -9.13
C TYR A 217 -29.82 1.90 -8.86
N VAL A 218 -28.98 2.61 -8.10
CA VAL A 218 -29.17 4.04 -7.84
C VAL A 218 -29.01 4.81 -9.14
N SER A 219 -29.95 5.72 -9.42
CA SER A 219 -30.09 6.42 -10.72
C SER A 219 -28.78 6.88 -11.40
N PRO A 220 -27.83 7.58 -10.73
CA PRO A 220 -26.56 7.97 -11.35
C PRO A 220 -25.67 6.79 -11.78
N LEU A 221 -25.85 5.61 -11.19
CA LEU A 221 -25.11 4.40 -11.51
C LEU A 221 -25.87 3.45 -12.43
N ALA A 222 -27.19 3.49 -12.42
CA ALA A 222 -28.01 2.62 -13.24
C ALA A 222 -28.27 3.22 -14.62
N GLU A 223 -28.47 2.37 -15.62
CA GLU A 223 -28.75 2.78 -16.99
C GLU A 223 -29.76 1.85 -17.64
N TYR A 224 -30.67 2.40 -18.45
CA TYR A 224 -31.57 1.59 -19.25
C TYR A 224 -30.87 1.21 -20.57
N VAL A 225 -30.71 -0.10 -20.80
CA VAL A 225 -30.17 -0.65 -22.06
C VAL A 225 -31.20 -1.63 -22.61
N GLY A 226 -31.73 -1.35 -23.80
CA GLY A 226 -32.75 -2.19 -24.43
C GLY A 226 -34.02 -2.37 -23.58
N GLY A 227 -34.45 -1.32 -22.87
CA GLY A 227 -35.63 -1.35 -21.99
C GLY A 227 -35.41 -2.01 -20.62
N LYS A 228 -34.22 -2.57 -20.35
CA LYS A 228 -33.87 -3.18 -19.06
C LYS A 228 -32.97 -2.26 -18.24
N LEU A 229 -33.28 -2.11 -16.96
CA LEU A 229 -32.41 -1.40 -16.02
C LEU A 229 -31.17 -2.24 -15.71
N MET A 230 -30.02 -1.77 -16.17
CA MET A 230 -28.71 -2.35 -15.92
C MET A 230 -28.05 -1.63 -14.74
N PRO A 231 -27.51 -2.36 -13.76
CA PRO A 231 -26.86 -1.75 -12.61
C PRO A 231 -25.46 -1.25 -12.95
N GLY A 232 -25.06 -0.19 -12.26
CA GLY A 232 -23.64 0.14 -12.06
C GLY A 232 -23.07 -0.66 -10.89
N PHE A 233 -21.92 -0.25 -10.39
CA PHE A 233 -21.23 -0.93 -9.29
C PHE A 233 -20.77 0.03 -8.22
N VAL A 234 -20.76 -0.43 -6.97
CA VAL A 234 -20.00 0.16 -5.88
C VAL A 234 -18.75 -0.67 -5.68
N ALA A 235 -17.60 -0.01 -5.66
CA ALA A 235 -16.30 -0.59 -5.31
C ALA A 235 -15.75 0.16 -4.10
N CYS A 236 -15.52 -0.57 -3.00
CA CYS A 236 -15.29 0.03 -1.70
C CYS A 236 -14.07 -0.60 -1.01
N ASP A 237 -13.16 0.25 -0.53
CA ASP A 237 -12.03 -0.14 0.32
C ASP A 237 -12.11 0.46 1.72
N PHE A 238 -11.45 -0.21 2.66
CA PHE A 238 -11.32 0.20 4.05
C PHE A 238 -9.88 0.53 4.40
N SER A 239 -9.74 1.59 5.16
CA SER A 239 -8.45 2.07 5.60
C SER A 239 -8.57 2.63 7.00
N LEU A 240 -8.84 1.73 7.95
CA LEU A 240 -9.09 2.07 9.34
C LEU A 240 -7.81 2.49 10.07
N GLY A 241 -6.71 1.79 9.81
CA GLY A 241 -5.36 2.13 10.27
C GLY A 241 -5.32 2.50 11.75
N PHE A 242 -5.48 1.52 12.64
CA PHE A 242 -5.39 1.77 14.09
C PHE A 242 -3.97 2.15 14.53
N ASN A 243 -3.00 1.98 13.64
CA ASN A 243 -1.61 2.35 13.80
C ASN A 243 -1.24 3.68 13.10
N ARG A 244 -2.21 4.42 12.57
CA ARG A 244 -1.97 5.73 11.93
C ARG A 244 -3.05 6.73 12.31
N ASP A 245 -2.69 8.00 12.23
CA ASP A 245 -3.63 9.06 12.54
C ASP A 245 -4.64 9.29 11.42
N GLU A 246 -4.20 9.33 10.17
CA GLU A 246 -5.04 9.66 9.02
C GLU A 246 -4.51 9.04 7.71
N ILE A 247 -5.37 9.00 6.69
CA ILE A 247 -4.96 8.74 5.31
C ILE A 247 -4.11 9.91 4.82
N THR A 248 -2.85 9.61 4.49
CA THR A 248 -1.88 10.56 3.93
C THR A 248 -2.15 10.84 2.46
N THR A 249 -1.55 11.91 1.92
CA THR A 249 -1.63 12.23 0.48
C THR A 249 -1.09 11.09 -0.39
N ALA A 250 0.02 10.46 0.01
CA ALA A 250 0.62 9.35 -0.73
C ALA A 250 -0.27 8.08 -0.74
N ALA A 251 -0.95 7.81 0.38
CA ALA A 251 -1.93 6.73 0.45
C ALA A 251 -3.13 7.01 -0.46
N ALA A 252 -3.66 8.24 -0.43
CA ALA A 252 -4.75 8.66 -1.31
C ALA A 252 -4.36 8.57 -2.80
N GLU A 253 -3.14 8.98 -3.17
CA GLU A 253 -2.63 8.85 -4.55
C GLU A 253 -2.58 7.40 -5.03
N THR A 254 -2.19 6.48 -4.15
CA THR A 254 -2.15 5.05 -4.46
C THR A 254 -3.56 4.50 -4.72
N PHE A 255 -4.53 4.89 -3.90
CA PHE A 255 -5.94 4.55 -4.12
C PHE A 255 -6.50 5.19 -5.39
N ILE A 256 -6.22 6.46 -5.65
CA ILE A 256 -6.65 7.18 -6.86
C ILE A 256 -6.10 6.49 -8.12
N ARG A 257 -4.84 6.05 -8.10
CA ARG A 257 -4.26 5.32 -9.21
C ARG A 257 -5.02 4.02 -9.49
N LYS A 258 -5.38 3.26 -8.45
CA LYS A 258 -6.25 2.08 -8.57
C LYS A 258 -7.62 2.44 -9.18
N VAL A 259 -8.24 3.53 -8.73
CA VAL A 259 -9.51 4.06 -9.27
C VAL A 259 -9.37 4.38 -10.76
N GLN A 260 -8.35 5.16 -11.15
CA GLN A 260 -8.11 5.57 -12.54
C GLN A 260 -7.84 4.38 -13.45
N MET A 261 -7.05 3.39 -13.00
CA MET A 261 -6.80 2.17 -13.78
C MET A 261 -8.04 1.28 -13.88
N THR A 262 -8.88 1.25 -12.85
CA THR A 262 -10.16 0.53 -12.90
C THR A 262 -11.10 1.18 -13.92
N LYS A 263 -11.25 2.52 -13.86
CA LYS A 263 -12.03 3.30 -14.84
C LYS A 263 -11.54 3.05 -16.27
N SER A 264 -10.24 3.08 -16.52
CA SER A 264 -9.71 2.86 -17.87
C SER A 264 -9.94 1.43 -18.38
N SER A 265 -9.87 0.43 -17.50
CA SER A 265 -10.16 -0.97 -17.87
C SER A 265 -11.66 -1.26 -18.11
N ARG A 266 -12.55 -0.38 -17.61
CA ARG A 266 -14.01 -0.53 -17.65
C ARG A 266 -14.70 0.79 -18.01
N ALA A 267 -14.26 1.43 -19.09
CA ALA A 267 -14.68 2.79 -19.44
C ALA A 267 -16.19 2.98 -19.61
N SER A 268 -16.93 1.94 -20.05
CA SER A 268 -18.37 1.97 -20.22
C SER A 268 -19.17 1.67 -18.95
N GLN A 269 -18.52 1.28 -17.85
CA GLN A 269 -19.18 0.85 -16.63
C GLN A 269 -19.26 2.00 -15.62
N ARG A 270 -20.47 2.26 -15.12
CA ARG A 270 -20.68 3.27 -14.06
C ARG A 270 -20.28 2.67 -12.72
N ILE A 271 -19.22 3.22 -12.12
CA ILE A 271 -18.67 2.72 -10.85
C ILE A 271 -18.57 3.88 -9.86
N MET A 272 -19.18 3.70 -8.69
CA MET A 272 -18.96 4.54 -7.52
C MET A 272 -17.81 3.97 -6.71
N PHE A 273 -16.77 4.77 -6.52
CA PHE A 273 -15.62 4.43 -5.71
C PHE A 273 -15.77 5.03 -4.31
N VAL A 274 -15.65 4.19 -3.29
CA VAL A 274 -15.80 4.58 -1.90
C VAL A 274 -14.56 4.16 -1.14
N ILE A 275 -14.05 5.03 -0.27
CA ILE A 275 -13.01 4.67 0.69
C ILE A 275 -13.46 5.09 2.09
N PHE A 276 -13.47 4.14 3.01
CA PHE A 276 -13.73 4.39 4.42
C PHE A 276 -12.43 4.51 5.18
N ALA A 277 -12.32 5.51 6.04
CA ALA A 277 -11.21 5.64 6.97
C ALA A 277 -11.69 6.23 8.29
N ARG A 278 -10.80 6.26 9.30
CA ARG A 278 -11.10 7.02 10.52
C ARG A 278 -10.93 8.52 10.28
N ARG A 279 -9.84 8.92 9.64
CA ARG A 279 -9.51 10.31 9.30
C ARG A 279 -8.78 10.39 7.96
N PHE A 280 -8.87 11.56 7.33
CA PHE A 280 -8.15 11.90 6.11
C PHE A 280 -7.42 13.21 6.33
N GLY A 281 -6.16 13.27 5.90
CA GLY A 281 -5.46 14.55 5.81
C GLY A 281 -6.16 15.47 4.84
N LYS A 282 -6.16 16.78 5.11
CA LYS A 282 -6.90 17.77 4.32
C LYS A 282 -6.59 17.69 2.81
N ILE A 283 -5.31 17.55 2.46
CA ILE A 283 -4.86 17.44 1.07
C ILE A 283 -5.34 16.12 0.46
N ALA A 284 -5.20 15.01 1.19
CA ALA A 284 -5.64 13.68 0.77
C ALA A 284 -7.15 13.64 0.49
N PHE A 285 -7.95 14.19 1.40
CA PHE A 285 -9.41 14.28 1.29
C PHE A 285 -9.84 15.05 0.04
N ASN A 286 -9.26 16.23 -0.18
CA ASN A 286 -9.57 17.05 -1.35
C ASN A 286 -9.19 16.35 -2.66
N LYS A 287 -8.05 15.66 -2.69
CA LYS A 287 -7.59 14.93 -3.87
C LYS A 287 -8.47 13.72 -4.19
N LEU A 288 -8.97 13.00 -3.19
CA LEU A 288 -9.95 11.92 -3.38
C LEU A 288 -11.24 12.48 -3.99
N ARG A 289 -11.77 13.58 -3.43
CA ARG A 289 -13.00 14.20 -3.93
C ARG A 289 -12.87 14.74 -5.36
N SER A 290 -11.73 15.32 -5.73
CA SER A 290 -11.52 15.80 -7.10
C SER A 290 -11.54 14.69 -8.14
N GLU A 291 -11.27 13.44 -7.74
CA GLU A 291 -11.31 12.25 -8.60
C GLU A 291 -12.69 11.54 -8.61
N GLY A 292 -13.68 12.13 -7.93
CA GLY A 292 -15.01 11.57 -7.78
C GLY A 292 -15.08 10.39 -6.80
N VAL A 293 -14.10 10.26 -5.89
CA VAL A 293 -14.13 9.26 -4.82
C VAL A 293 -14.96 9.76 -3.65
N LEU A 294 -15.86 8.92 -3.15
CA LEU A 294 -16.56 9.14 -1.89
C LEU A 294 -15.64 8.76 -0.71
N ALA A 295 -14.93 9.74 -0.17
CA ALA A 295 -14.12 9.58 1.04
C ALA A 295 -14.99 9.74 2.29
N VAL A 296 -15.23 8.65 3.02
CA VAL A 296 -16.16 8.60 4.16
C VAL A 296 -15.40 8.33 5.44
N THR A 297 -15.60 9.14 6.47
CA THR A 297 -15.08 8.84 7.81
C THR A 297 -16.05 7.97 8.60
N ILE A 298 -15.54 7.16 9.53
CA ILE A 298 -16.39 6.44 10.50
C ILE A 298 -17.32 7.40 11.24
N ALA A 299 -16.81 8.56 11.66
CA ALA A 299 -17.59 9.60 12.29
C ALA A 299 -18.73 10.14 11.40
N ASN A 300 -18.49 10.34 10.10
CA ASN A 300 -19.52 10.83 9.18
C ASN A 300 -20.57 9.76 8.85
N ALA A 301 -20.16 8.49 8.76
CA ALA A 301 -21.07 7.39 8.45
C ALA A 301 -21.92 6.95 9.63
N PHE A 302 -21.34 6.93 10.83
CA PHE A 302 -21.93 6.28 12.02
C PHE A 302 -22.06 7.21 13.25
N GLY A 303 -21.56 8.45 13.15
CA GLY A 303 -21.58 9.44 14.22
C GLY A 303 -20.31 9.45 15.09
N ASN A 304 -20.02 10.60 15.69
CA ASN A 304 -18.82 10.84 16.50
C ASN A 304 -18.69 9.87 17.68
N LYS A 305 -19.80 9.52 18.34
CA LYS A 305 -19.79 8.58 19.49
C LYS A 305 -19.26 7.20 19.11
N VAL A 306 -19.54 6.74 17.88
CA VAL A 306 -19.05 5.44 17.39
C VAL A 306 -17.54 5.50 17.17
N ASP A 307 -17.03 6.56 16.53
CA ASP A 307 -15.58 6.72 16.33
C ASP A 307 -14.80 6.88 17.65
N GLU A 308 -15.36 7.64 18.60
CA GLU A 308 -14.79 7.78 19.95
C GLU A 308 -14.75 6.44 20.69
N SER A 309 -15.84 5.67 20.62
CA SER A 309 -15.93 4.35 21.25
C SER A 309 -14.92 3.38 20.64
N LEU A 310 -14.78 3.40 19.31
CA LEU A 310 -13.79 2.59 18.61
C LEU A 310 -12.36 2.93 19.05
N THR A 311 -12.05 4.21 19.28
CA THR A 311 -10.75 4.64 19.81
C THR A 311 -10.49 4.10 21.22
N ARG A 312 -11.50 4.16 22.08
CA ARG A 312 -11.37 3.69 23.47
C ARG A 312 -11.20 2.18 23.50
N LEU A 313 -12.01 1.45 22.75
CA LEU A 313 -11.93 0.00 22.64
C LEU A 313 -10.59 -0.45 22.04
N SER A 314 -10.06 0.25 21.04
CA SER A 314 -8.75 -0.10 20.48
C SER A 314 -7.63 0.02 21.51
N ARG A 315 -7.68 1.02 22.39
CA ARG A 315 -6.69 1.16 23.49
C ARG A 315 -6.79 0.03 24.51
N VAL A 316 -8.02 -0.39 24.86
CA VAL A 316 -8.23 -1.52 25.77
C VAL A 316 -7.66 -2.80 25.16
N VAL A 317 -8.00 -3.10 23.90
CA VAL A 317 -7.49 -4.29 23.18
C VAL A 317 -5.95 -4.27 23.09
N GLN A 318 -5.35 -3.13 22.75
CA GLN A 318 -3.89 -2.98 22.72
C GLN A 318 -3.25 -3.22 24.09
N GLY A 319 -3.87 -2.73 25.17
CA GLY A 319 -3.42 -2.97 26.55
C GLY A 319 -3.46 -4.45 26.92
N SER A 320 -4.59 -5.13 26.66
CA SER A 320 -4.75 -6.56 26.92
C SER A 320 -3.76 -7.43 26.13
N LEU A 321 -3.57 -7.14 24.84
CA LEU A 321 -2.61 -7.85 23.99
C LEU A 321 -1.15 -7.64 24.44
N SER A 322 -0.86 -6.55 25.14
CA SER A 322 0.46 -6.32 25.71
C SER A 322 0.68 -7.15 26.97
N ILE A 323 -0.36 -7.27 27.81
CA ILE A 323 -0.34 -8.05 29.06
C ILE A 323 -0.21 -9.56 28.78
N GLU A 324 -0.93 -10.10 27.80
CA GLU A 324 -0.83 -11.54 27.43
C GLU A 324 0.59 -11.95 27.00
N LYS A 325 1.42 -11.02 26.53
CA LYS A 325 2.81 -11.28 26.11
C LYS A 325 3.82 -11.21 27.26
N HIS A 326 3.43 -10.62 28.39
CA HIS A 326 4.24 -10.48 29.60
C HIS A 326 3.43 -10.89 30.84
N PRO A 327 3.05 -12.18 30.96
CA PRO A 327 2.23 -12.66 32.06
C PRO A 327 2.90 -12.45 33.44
N ASP A 328 4.23 -12.35 33.48
CA ASP A 328 5.01 -12.15 34.69
C ASP A 328 4.86 -10.72 35.29
N GLU A 329 4.43 -9.72 34.50
CA GLU A 329 4.16 -8.37 35.01
C GLU A 329 2.88 -8.29 35.84
N LEU A 330 1.91 -9.21 35.61
CA LEU A 330 0.71 -9.33 36.45
C LEU A 330 1.04 -9.85 37.86
N LEU A 331 2.06 -10.68 37.99
CA LEU A 331 2.49 -11.25 39.27
C LEU A 331 3.25 -10.25 40.15
N GLN A 332 3.66 -9.09 39.61
CA GLN A 332 4.30 -8.00 40.37
C GLN A 332 3.32 -6.91 40.80
N MET A 333 2.08 -6.95 40.31
CA MET A 333 1.02 -5.98 40.64
C MET A 333 0.00 -6.50 41.67
N VAL A 334 0.23 -7.70 42.24
CA VAL A 334 -0.55 -8.32 43.32
C VAL A 334 0.36 -8.55 44.52
#